data_AF-A0A1D7XZ56-F1
#
_entry.id   AF-A0A1D7XZ56-F1
#
_cell.length_a   1.000
_cell.length_b   1.000
_cell.length_c   1.000
_cell.angle_alpha   90.00
_cell.angle_beta   90.00
_cell.angle_gamma   90.00
#
_symmetry.space_group_name_H-M   'P 1'
#
loop_
_entity.id
_entity.type
_entity.pdbx_description
1 polymer ?
#
loop_
_entity_poly.entity_id
_entity_poly.type
_entity_poly.pdbx_seq_one_letter_code
_entity_poly.pdbx_strand_id
1 'polypeptide(L)' 'MVIGQYGSDGTSNNYVLDTESTQTILNLSGYSNGFYTVALVCDGTIVDAKTLIKQ' A
#
# COMPACT_ATOMS: atom_id res chain seq x y z
N MET A 1 11.21 -9.09 19.75
CA MET A 1 11.43 -8.71 18.34
C MET A 1 10.06 -8.67 17.68
N VAL A 2 9.50 -7.48 17.47
CA VAL A 2 8.28 -7.33 16.66
C VAL A 2 8.75 -7.35 15.21
N ILE A 3 8.52 -8.47 14.54
CA ILE A 3 8.63 -8.54 13.09
C ILE A 3 7.29 -7.99 12.61
N GLY A 4 7.30 -6.76 12.10
CA GLY A 4 6.12 -6.16 11.47
C GLY A 4 5.73 -7.04 10.28
N GLN A 5 4.79 -7.94 10.47
CA GLN A 5 4.14 -8.62 9.36
C GLN A 5 3.26 -7.58 8.65
N TYR A 6 3.82 -6.95 7.63
CA TYR A 6 3.03 -6.19 6.67
C TYR A 6 2.26 -7.20 5.80
N GLY A 7 1.04 -7.54 6.22
CA GLY A 7 0.13 -8.42 5.48
C GLY A 7 -0.24 -9.69 6.25
N SER A 8 -1.07 -9.56 7.28
CA SER A 8 -1.53 -10.71 8.07
C SER A 8 -2.65 -11.53 7.39
N ASP A 9 -3.16 -11.11 6.23
CA ASP A 9 -4.31 -11.75 5.55
C ASP A 9 -4.06 -12.11 4.08
N GLY A 10 -2.80 -12.11 3.61
CA GLY A 10 -2.43 -12.61 2.27
C GLY A 10 -3.00 -11.84 1.06
N THR A 11 -3.70 -10.72 1.29
CA THR A 11 -4.26 -9.90 0.20
C THR A 11 -3.36 -8.69 -0.04
N SER A 12 -2.64 -8.71 -1.16
CA SER A 12 -1.83 -7.57 -1.64
C SER A 12 -2.50 -6.98 -2.87
N ASN A 13 -2.77 -5.67 -2.82
CA ASN A 13 -3.30 -4.94 -3.97
C ASN A 13 -2.18 -4.08 -4.55
N ASN A 14 -1.70 -4.45 -5.73
CA ASN A 14 -0.58 -3.79 -6.38
C ASN A 14 -1.08 -2.84 -7.46
N TYR A 15 -0.54 -1.62 -7.45
CA TYR A 15 -0.77 -0.62 -8.49
C TYR A 15 0.56 -0.42 -9.22
N VAL A 16 0.61 -0.76 -10.50
CA VAL A 16 1.78 -0.45 -11.34
C VAL A 16 1.76 1.04 -11.61
N LEU A 17 2.83 1.72 -11.22
CA LEU A 17 2.95 3.16 -11.37
C LEU A 17 3.45 3.52 -12.77
N ASP A 18 2.88 4.58 -13.33
CA ASP A 18 3.45 5.27 -14.49
C ASP A 18 4.54 6.23 -14.00
N THR A 19 5.77 6.04 -14.49
CA THR A 19 6.93 6.85 -14.10
C THR A 19 6.89 8.28 -14.63
N GLU A 20 6.04 8.55 -15.64
CA GLU A 20 5.82 9.89 -16.18
C GLU A 20 4.76 10.67 -15.38
N SER A 21 4.07 10.00 -14.45
CA SER A 21 3.05 10.62 -13.59
C SER A 21 3.57 10.88 -12.18
N THR A 22 3.24 12.05 -11.64
CA THR A 22 3.52 12.40 -10.24
C THR A 22 2.42 11.95 -9.27
N GLN A 23 1.33 11.35 -9.78
CA GLN A 23 0.17 10.95 -8.98
C GLN A 23 -0.47 9.65 -9.48
N THR A 24 -0.98 8.87 -8.54
CA THR A 24 -1.84 7.70 -8.79
C THR A 24 -3.05 7.75 -7.86
N ILE A 25 -4.22 7.36 -8.36
CA ILE A 25 -5.46 7.28 -7.59
C ILE A 25 -5.69 5.83 -7.17
N LEU A 26 -5.74 5.59 -5.86
CA LEU A 26 -6.05 4.29 -5.29
C LEU A 26 -7.57 4.17 -5.10
N ASN A 27 -8.21 3.23 -5.80
CA ASN A 27 -9.62 2.94 -5.58
C ASN A 27 -9.79 2.00 -4.37
N LEU A 28 -10.45 2.50 -3.33
CA LEU A 28 -10.65 1.80 -2.06
C LEU A 28 -12.09 1.29 -1.85
N SER A 29 -12.96 1.37 -2.86
CA SER A 29 -14.39 1.04 -2.70
C SER A 29 -14.66 -0.39 -2.27
N GLY A 30 -13.77 -1.34 -2.60
CA GLY A 30 -13.87 -2.75 -2.20
C GLY A 30 -13.16 -3.09 -0.88
N TYR A 31 -12.53 -2.12 -0.22
CA TYR A 31 -11.72 -2.36 0.97
C TYR A 31 -12.58 -2.20 2.22
N SER A 32 -12.47 -3.16 3.13
CA SER A 32 -13.11 -3.07 4.44
C SER A 32 -12.55 -1.90 5.24
N ASN A 33 -13.35 -1.38 6.17
CA ASN A 33 -12.87 -0.34 7.07
C ASN A 33 -11.77 -0.88 7.99
N GLY A 34 -10.74 -0.08 8.25
CA GLY A 34 -9.58 -0.52 9.01
C GLY A 34 -8.31 0.27 8.71
N PHE A 35 -7.20 -0.27 9.22
CA PHE A 35 -5.87 0.29 9.06
C PHE A 35 -5.11 -0.42 7.94
N TYR A 36 -4.58 0.36 7.02
CA TYR A 36 -3.79 -0.12 5.89
C TYR A 36 -2.41 0.53 5.92
N THR A 37 -1.42 -0.19 5.38
CA THR A 37 -0.12 0.40 5.03
C THR A 37 -0.05 0.50 3.52
N VAL A 38 0.18 1.71 3.02
CA VAL A 38 0.49 1.97 1.61
C VAL A 38 2.00 2.09 1.49
N ALA A 39 2.63 1.25 0.69
CA ALA A 39 4.07 1.26 0.47
C ALA A 39 4.38 1.58 -1.00
N LEU A 40 5.28 2.54 -1.23
CA LEU A 40 5.85 2.82 -2.54
C LEU A 40 7.06 1.91 -2.74
N VAL A 41 7.04 1.10 -3.79
CA VAL A 41 8.12 0.17 -4.12
C VAL A 41 8.77 0.56 -5.44
N CYS A 42 10.08 0.76 -5.42
CA CYS A 42 10.92 0.98 -6.60
C CYS A 42 12.01 -0.08 -6.65
N ASP A 43 12.15 -0.77 -7.78
CA ASP A 43 13.17 -1.80 -8.00
C ASP A 43 13.22 -2.87 -6.88
N GLY A 44 12.05 -3.27 -6.39
CA GLY A 44 11.92 -4.28 -5.32
C GLY A 44 12.21 -3.77 -3.90
N THR A 45 12.45 -2.48 -3.73
CA THR A 45 12.72 -1.84 -2.43
C THR A 45 11.58 -0.89 -2.03
N ILE A 46 11.17 -0.92 -0.76
CA ILE A 46 10.22 0.05 -0.23
C ILE A 46 10.96 1.37 0.01
N VAL A 47 10.56 2.42 -0.68
CA VAL A 47 11.20 3.75 -0.58
C VAL A 47 10.38 4.75 0.25
N ASP A 48 9.08 4.54 0.41
CA ASP A 48 8.20 5.29 1.33
C ASP A 48 7.05 4.39 1.81
N ALA A 49 6.53 4.64 3.01
CA ALA A 49 5.32 4.00 3.49
C ALA A 49 4.48 4.95 4.33
N LYS A 50 3.15 4.84 4.20
CA LYS A 50 2.20 5.62 5.00
C LYS A 50 1.09 4.74 5.56
N THR A 51 0.65 5.09 6.76
CA THR A 51 -0.56 4.53 7.35
C THR A 51 -1.78 5.23 6.75
N LEU A 52 -2.74 4.44 6.29
CA LEU A 52 -4.02 4.89 5.77
C LEU A 52 -5.13 4.33 6.68
N ILE A 53 -6.05 5.20 7.09
CA ILE A 53 -7.24 4.82 7.87
C ILE A 53 -8.45 4.90 6.94
N LYS A 54 -9.10 3.76 6.66
CA LYS A 54 -10.32 3.69 5.87
C LYS A 54 -11.53 3.61 6.80
N GLN A 55 -12.46 4.56 6.64
CA GLN A 55 -13.72 4.68 7.39
C GLN A 55 -14.92 4.45 6.48
#